data_AF-A0A7S3IY69-F1
#
_entry.id   AF-A0A7S3IY69-F1
#
_cell.length_a   1.000
_cell.length_b   1.000
_cell.length_c   1.000
_cell.angle_alpha   90.00
_cell.angle_beta   90.00
_cell.angle_gamma   90.00
#
_symmetry.space_group_name_H-M   'P 1'
#
loop_
_entity.id
_entity.type
_entity.pdbx_description
1 polymer ?
#
loop_
_entity_poly.entity_id
_entity_poly.type
_entity_poly.pdbx_seq_one_letter_code
_entity_poly.pdbx_strand_id
1 'polypeptide(L)'
;FFPLAIAYILASQHNCGETDLHQEIYDMKYDCLYDGVRLTSRWYSQYFVVFIWRRIFFVLMTYYLAAAHFTVLQLFLNLMLTQFFVSYIIIKRPFDSKFANNMEINNEVWLLLLSYHQLSFTDLCLDVDTKITMGYSMIVFSALNMLLNFGVMIYVSYRHTRLSLQKEFAMKKQT
;
A
#
# COMPACT_ATOMS: atom_id res chain seq x y z
N PHE A 1 7.15 15.15 -10.22
CA PHE A 1 7.31 16.54 -9.71
C PHE A 1 6.15 16.95 -8.81
N PHE A 2 4.89 16.73 -9.21
CA PHE A 2 3.70 17.12 -8.43
C PHE A 2 3.60 16.54 -6.99
N PRO A 3 3.87 15.24 -6.74
CA PRO A 3 3.72 14.66 -5.39
C PRO A 3 4.80 15.11 -4.41
N LEU A 4 6.02 15.33 -4.92
CA LEU A 4 7.14 15.87 -4.14
C LEU A 4 6.92 17.35 -3.80
N ALA A 5 6.38 18.14 -4.74
CA ALA A 5 6.02 19.53 -4.47
C ALA A 5 4.90 19.64 -3.44
N ILE A 6 3.86 18.79 -3.53
CA ILE A 6 2.79 18.75 -2.53
C ILE A 6 3.32 18.33 -1.17
N ALA A 7 4.08 17.22 -1.07
CA ALA A 7 4.67 16.80 0.19
C ALA A 7 5.64 17.85 0.77
N TYR A 8 6.39 18.56 -0.09
CA TYR A 8 7.29 19.65 0.31
C TYR A 8 6.52 20.88 0.81
N ILE A 9 5.44 21.28 0.13
CA ILE A 9 4.58 22.39 0.54
C ILE A 9 3.92 22.05 1.89
N LEU A 10 3.35 20.85 2.04
CA LEU A 10 2.73 20.40 3.27
C LEU A 10 3.75 20.33 4.44
N ALA A 11 4.95 19.80 4.22
CA ALA A 11 6.01 19.75 5.23
C ALA A 11 6.61 21.14 5.56
N SER A 12 6.56 22.09 4.62
CA SER A 12 6.98 23.47 4.86
C SER A 12 5.94 24.24 5.67
N GLN A 13 4.64 23.97 5.46
CA GLN A 13 3.56 24.61 6.21
C GLN A 13 3.46 24.10 7.64
N HIS A 14 3.72 22.82 7.90
CA HIS A 14 3.80 22.27 9.25
C HIS A 14 4.91 22.91 10.13
N ASN A 15 5.94 23.53 9.53
CA ASN A 15 7.00 24.23 10.29
C ASN A 15 6.74 25.72 10.51
N CYS A 16 5.72 26.31 9.85
CA CYS A 16 5.30 27.67 10.11
C CYS A 16 4.17 27.62 11.15
N GLY A 17 4.48 28.02 12.39
CA GLY A 17 3.53 28.06 13.48
C GLY A 17 2.38 29.04 13.24
N GLU A 18 1.34 28.60 12.54
CA GLU A 18 0.05 29.28 12.50
C GLU A 18 -0.85 28.75 13.62
N THR A 19 -1.56 29.69 14.26
CA THR A 19 -2.60 29.54 15.29
C THR A 19 -3.26 28.16 15.36
N ASP A 20 -3.38 27.61 16.58
CA ASP A 20 -3.96 26.28 16.90
C ASP A 20 -5.23 25.91 16.10
N LEU A 21 -6.09 26.89 15.80
CA LEU A 21 -7.32 26.68 15.02
C LEU A 21 -7.06 26.33 13.53
N HIS A 22 -6.06 26.96 12.91
CA HIS A 22 -5.66 26.64 11.54
C HIS A 22 -4.97 25.28 11.48
N GLN A 23 -4.22 24.93 12.51
CA GLN A 23 -3.60 23.61 12.64
C GLN A 23 -4.66 22.50 12.82
N GLU A 24 -5.69 22.71 13.65
CA GLU A 24 -6.82 21.77 13.77
C GLU A 24 -7.59 21.58 12.45
N ILE A 25 -7.85 22.65 11.70
CA ILE A 25 -8.55 22.56 10.39
C ILE A 25 -7.66 21.86 9.36
N TYR A 26 -6.35 22.10 9.41
CA TYR A 26 -5.38 21.48 8.53
C TYR A 26 -5.25 19.99 8.83
N ASP A 27 -5.09 19.64 10.09
CA ASP A 27 -5.06 18.26 10.56
C ASP A 27 -6.37 17.58 10.16
N MET A 28 -7.56 18.12 10.45
CA MET A 28 -8.82 17.50 9.99
C MET A 28 -8.89 17.26 8.46
N LYS A 29 -8.31 18.14 7.64
CA LYS A 29 -8.40 18.04 6.18
C LYS A 29 -7.38 17.08 5.57
N TYR A 30 -6.18 16.99 6.14
CA TYR A 30 -5.07 16.19 5.63
C TYR A 30 -4.79 14.92 6.44
N ASP A 31 -5.35 14.78 7.64
CA ASP A 31 -5.24 13.59 8.48
C ASP A 31 -5.84 12.37 7.77
N CYS A 32 -6.92 12.53 7.00
CA CYS A 32 -7.42 11.46 6.13
C CYS A 32 -6.40 10.98 5.08
N LEU A 33 -5.50 11.86 4.61
CA LEU A 33 -4.48 11.51 3.62
C LEU A 33 -3.28 10.80 4.25
N TYR A 34 -2.96 11.11 5.51
CA TYR A 34 -1.81 10.60 6.25
C TYR A 34 -2.20 9.65 7.40
N ASP A 35 -3.46 9.23 7.45
CA ASP A 35 -4.00 8.43 8.55
C ASP A 35 -3.15 7.18 8.81
N GLY A 36 -2.69 7.04 10.05
CA GLY A 36 -1.83 5.95 10.50
C GLY A 36 -0.38 5.97 9.99
N VAL A 37 0.06 7.00 9.26
CA VAL A 37 1.46 7.19 8.83
C VAL A 37 2.19 8.14 9.78
N ARG A 38 3.41 7.76 10.18
CA ARG A 38 4.25 8.56 11.07
C ARG A 38 4.66 9.87 10.39
N LEU A 39 4.06 10.98 10.78
CA LEU A 39 4.45 12.31 10.27
C LEU A 39 5.65 12.92 11.02
N THR A 40 6.18 12.24 12.03
CA THR A 40 7.27 12.76 12.88
C THR A 40 8.60 12.97 12.15
N SER A 41 8.78 12.35 10.97
CA SER A 41 10.02 12.48 10.20
C SER A 41 9.78 12.56 8.70
N ARG A 42 10.59 13.39 8.02
CA ARG A 42 10.59 13.57 6.56
C ARG A 42 10.70 12.24 5.79
N TRP A 43 11.35 11.24 6.37
CA TRP A 43 11.55 9.93 5.74
C TRP A 43 10.29 9.07 5.66
N TYR A 44 9.36 9.23 6.60
CA TYR A 44 8.12 8.47 6.66
C TYR A 44 7.05 9.07 5.76
N SER A 45 7.00 10.41 5.67
CA SER A 45 6.11 11.15 4.75
C SER A 45 6.37 10.84 3.26
N GLN A 46 7.59 10.40 2.92
CA GLN A 46 7.94 9.96 1.56
C GLN A 46 7.22 8.68 1.11
N TYR A 47 6.57 7.93 2.00
CA TYR A 47 5.87 6.69 1.66
C TYR A 47 4.87 6.89 0.51
N PHE A 48 3.95 7.85 0.64
CA PHE A 48 2.95 8.13 -0.39
C PHE A 48 3.57 8.61 -1.69
N VAL A 49 4.66 9.37 -1.61
CA VAL A 49 5.39 9.85 -2.78
C VAL A 49 6.00 8.67 -3.54
N VAL A 50 6.68 7.75 -2.85
CA VAL A 50 7.26 6.54 -3.47
C VAL A 50 6.17 5.66 -4.06
N PHE A 51 5.05 5.49 -3.34
CA PHE A 51 3.89 4.72 -3.82
C PHE A 51 3.28 5.29 -5.10
N ILE A 52 3.05 6.61 -5.15
CA ILE A 52 2.53 7.28 -6.35
C ILE A 52 3.54 7.17 -7.50
N TRP A 53 4.83 7.39 -7.23
CA TRP A 53 5.86 7.23 -8.24
C TRP A 53 5.89 5.82 -8.81
N ARG A 54 5.81 4.79 -7.97
CA ARG A 54 5.73 3.38 -8.40
C ARG A 54 4.58 3.18 -9.39
N ARG A 55 3.40 3.73 -9.09
CA ARG A 55 2.20 3.64 -9.96
C ARG A 55 2.41 4.37 -11.29
N ILE A 56 2.98 5.58 -11.26
CA ILE A 56 3.29 6.34 -12.47
C ILE A 56 4.29 5.56 -13.34
N PHE A 57 5.37 5.04 -12.75
CA PHE A 57 6.35 4.22 -13.46
C PHE A 57 5.68 3.00 -14.09
N PHE A 58 4.87 2.25 -13.34
CA PHE A 58 4.15 1.09 -13.86
C PHE A 58 3.27 1.45 -15.07
N VAL A 59 2.45 2.51 -14.96
CA VAL A 59 1.58 2.95 -16.06
C VAL A 59 2.41 3.35 -17.29
N LEU A 60 3.46 4.15 -17.11
CA LEU A 60 4.34 4.54 -18.20
C LEU A 60 5.02 3.32 -18.85
N MET A 61 5.50 2.37 -18.04
CA MET A 61 6.07 1.11 -18.53
C MET A 61 5.05 0.36 -19.39
N THR A 62 3.82 0.17 -18.90
CA THR A 62 2.77 -0.55 -19.63
C THR A 62 2.34 0.16 -20.92
N TYR A 63 2.40 1.50 -20.95
CA TYR A 63 2.03 2.29 -22.12
C TYR A 63 3.13 2.29 -23.19
N TYR A 64 4.39 2.55 -22.81
CA TYR A 64 5.50 2.60 -23.76
C TYR A 64 5.99 1.21 -24.20
N LEU A 65 5.88 0.20 -23.34
CA LEU A 65 6.26 -1.19 -23.62
C LEU A 65 5.05 -2.07 -23.98
N ALA A 66 3.96 -1.48 -24.48
CA ALA A 66 2.73 -2.22 -24.79
C ALA A 66 2.89 -3.30 -25.87
N ALA A 67 3.98 -3.27 -26.65
CA ALA A 67 4.22 -4.25 -27.70
C ALA A 67 4.56 -5.63 -27.10
N ALA A 68 4.02 -6.70 -27.70
CA ALA A 68 4.10 -8.08 -27.18
C ALA A 68 5.54 -8.58 -26.92
N HIS A 69 6.51 -8.15 -27.71
CA HIS A 69 7.92 -8.55 -27.53
C HIS A 69 8.56 -7.95 -26.26
N PHE A 70 7.97 -6.90 -25.68
CA PHE A 70 8.47 -6.30 -24.43
C PHE A 70 7.74 -6.78 -23.17
N THR A 71 6.79 -7.72 -23.27
CA THR A 71 6.02 -8.19 -22.11
C THR A 71 6.91 -8.77 -21.01
N VAL A 72 7.98 -9.50 -21.37
CA VAL A 72 8.96 -10.02 -20.39
C VAL A 72 9.70 -8.88 -19.69
N LEU A 73 10.14 -7.87 -20.43
CA LEU A 73 10.83 -6.70 -19.88
C LEU A 73 9.91 -5.91 -18.96
N GLN A 74 8.65 -5.72 -19.35
CA GLN A 74 7.62 -5.05 -18.54
C GLN A 74 7.41 -5.77 -17.20
N LEU A 75 7.25 -7.10 -17.22
CA LEU A 75 7.08 -7.91 -16.02
C LEU A 75 8.32 -7.90 -15.13
N PHE A 76 9.51 -8.01 -15.72
CA PHE A 76 10.77 -7.95 -14.99
C PHE A 76 10.95 -6.61 -14.28
N LEU A 77 10.67 -5.50 -14.95
CA LEU A 77 10.76 -4.17 -14.35
C LEU A 77 9.70 -3.97 -13.25
N ASN A 78 8.48 -4.48 -13.44
CA ASN A 78 7.47 -4.47 -12.38
C ASN A 78 7.88 -5.28 -11.14
N LEU A 79 8.50 -6.45 -11.35
CA LEU A 79 9.06 -7.28 -10.27
C LEU A 79 10.15 -6.53 -9.49
N MET A 80 11.10 -5.91 -10.20
CA MET A 80 12.16 -5.11 -9.57
C MET A 80 11.57 -3.94 -8.77
N LEU A 81 10.63 -3.19 -9.36
CA LEU A 81 9.95 -2.07 -8.68
C LEU A 81 9.25 -2.51 -7.38
N THR A 82 8.55 -3.63 -7.44
CA THR A 82 7.83 -4.21 -6.30
C THR A 82 8.80 -4.69 -5.22
N GLN A 83 9.88 -5.37 -5.60
CA GLN A 83 10.91 -5.83 -4.67
C GLN A 83 11.62 -4.67 -3.95
N PHE A 84 11.95 -3.59 -4.67
CA PHE A 84 12.51 -2.38 -4.05
C PHE A 84 11.53 -1.75 -3.06
N PHE A 85 10.24 -1.71 -3.40
CA PHE A 85 9.22 -1.15 -2.54
C PHE A 85 8.99 -1.98 -1.27
N VAL A 86 8.92 -3.31 -1.39
CA VAL A 86 8.87 -4.23 -0.23
C VAL A 86 10.06 -3.99 0.69
N SER A 87 11.27 -3.91 0.12
CA SER A 87 12.49 -3.65 0.88
C SER A 87 12.43 -2.29 1.60
N TYR A 88 11.93 -1.26 0.94
CA TYR A 88 11.72 0.06 1.53
C TYR A 88 10.77 0.02 2.73
N ILE A 89 9.61 -0.63 2.62
CA ILE A 89 8.63 -0.71 3.72
C ILE A 89 9.20 -1.54 4.89
N ILE A 90 9.88 -2.66 4.62
CA ILE A 90 10.47 -3.50 5.68
C ILE A 90 11.48 -2.72 6.52
N ILE A 91 12.33 -1.92 5.86
CA ILE A 91 13.39 -1.13 6.51
C ILE A 91 12.80 0.10 7.21
N LYS A 92 11.91 0.84 6.55
CA LYS A 92 11.44 2.14 7.05
C LYS A 92 10.23 2.05 7.95
N ARG A 93 9.35 1.07 7.77
CA ARG A 93 8.12 0.85 8.57
C ARG A 93 7.36 2.16 8.84
N PRO A 94 6.80 2.79 7.78
CA PRO A 94 6.29 4.16 7.85
C PRO A 94 5.01 4.31 8.69
N PHE A 95 4.31 3.22 9.01
CA PHE A 95 3.06 3.29 9.77
C PHE A 95 3.28 3.33 11.29
N ASP A 96 2.33 3.91 12.00
CA ASP A 96 2.37 4.02 13.46
C ASP A 96 2.23 2.69 14.18
N SER A 97 1.30 1.86 13.70
CA SER A 97 1.07 0.55 14.27
C SER A 97 1.96 -0.50 13.60
N LYS A 98 2.52 -1.40 14.42
CA LYS A 98 3.21 -2.60 13.91
C LYS A 98 2.29 -3.47 13.05
N PHE A 99 1.00 -3.48 13.39
CA PHE A 99 -0.03 -4.20 12.66
C PHE A 99 -0.19 -3.64 11.23
N ALA A 100 -0.38 -2.33 11.06
CA ALA A 100 -0.51 -1.70 9.74
C ALA A 100 0.74 -1.90 8.88
N ASN A 101 1.94 -1.76 9.47
CA ASN A 101 3.18 -2.07 8.75
C ASN A 101 3.23 -3.53 8.26
N ASN A 102 2.87 -4.48 9.12
CA ASN A 102 2.88 -5.90 8.75
C ASN A 102 1.83 -6.22 7.67
N MET A 103 0.66 -5.57 7.72
CA MET A 103 -0.35 -5.71 6.68
C MET A 103 0.15 -5.20 5.33
N GLU A 104 0.78 -4.02 5.30
CA GLU A 104 1.29 -3.46 4.06
C GLU A 104 2.43 -4.31 3.48
N ILE A 105 3.36 -4.76 4.33
CA ILE A 105 4.43 -5.69 3.93
C ILE A 105 3.82 -6.97 3.35
N ASN A 106 2.82 -7.54 4.03
CA ASN A 106 2.15 -8.76 3.57
C ASN A 106 1.48 -8.54 2.20
N ASN A 107 0.76 -7.43 2.00
CA ASN A 107 0.13 -7.11 0.72
C ASN A 107 1.12 -7.01 -0.43
N GLU A 108 2.26 -6.34 -0.21
CA GLU A 108 3.29 -6.20 -1.24
C GLU A 108 4.04 -7.53 -1.49
N VAL A 109 4.18 -8.39 -0.47
CA VAL A 109 4.69 -9.77 -0.63
C VAL A 109 3.72 -10.61 -1.47
N TRP A 110 2.41 -10.50 -1.24
CA TRP A 110 1.40 -11.16 -2.08
C TRP A 110 1.47 -10.69 -3.52
N LEU A 111 1.60 -9.39 -3.75
CA LEU A 111 1.77 -8.82 -5.09
C LEU A 111 3.03 -9.35 -5.77
N LEU A 112 4.15 -9.46 -5.05
CA LEU A 112 5.40 -10.01 -5.57
C LEU A 112 5.23 -11.50 -5.95
N LEU A 113 4.60 -12.30 -5.09
CA LEU A 113 4.34 -13.71 -5.33
C LEU A 113 3.45 -13.93 -6.56
N LEU A 114 2.40 -13.13 -6.74
CA LEU A 114 1.54 -13.19 -7.92
C LEU A 114 2.29 -12.74 -9.18
N SER A 115 3.16 -11.73 -9.06
CA SER A 115 4.00 -11.27 -10.17
C SER A 115 5.00 -12.35 -10.63
N TYR A 116 5.47 -13.23 -9.74
CA TYR A 116 6.27 -14.39 -10.15
C TYR A 116 5.47 -15.41 -10.96
N HIS A 117 4.21 -15.67 -10.60
CA HIS A 117 3.33 -16.54 -11.39
C HIS A 117 3.07 -15.95 -12.78
N GLN A 118 3.03 -14.61 -12.89
CA GLN A 118 2.87 -13.95 -14.19
C GLN A 118 4.03 -14.23 -15.17
N LEU A 119 5.24 -14.48 -14.68
CA LEU A 119 6.37 -14.89 -15.55
C LEU A 119 6.07 -16.19 -16.29
N SER A 120 5.36 -17.13 -15.67
CA SER A 120 5.01 -18.41 -16.29
C SER A 120 4.04 -18.25 -17.47
N PHE A 121 3.30 -17.14 -17.55
CA PHE A 121 2.42 -16.86 -18.69
C PHE A 121 3.14 -16.21 -19.87
N THR A 122 4.39 -15.79 -19.71
CA THR A 122 5.17 -15.21 -20.80
C THR A 122 5.68 -16.28 -21.77
N ASP A 123 6.20 -15.82 -22.90
CA ASP A 123 6.86 -16.68 -23.90
C ASP A 123 8.13 -17.37 -23.39
N LEU A 124 8.59 -17.06 -22.17
CA LEU A 124 9.68 -17.78 -21.50
C LEU A 124 9.30 -19.22 -21.13
N CYS A 125 8.01 -19.46 -20.86
CA CYS A 125 7.51 -20.80 -20.60
C CYS A 125 6.83 -21.31 -21.87
N LEU A 126 7.44 -22.27 -22.56
CA LEU A 126 6.87 -22.88 -23.76
C LEU A 126 5.93 -24.05 -23.42
N ASP A 127 6.07 -24.60 -22.20
CA ASP A 127 5.29 -25.74 -21.75
C ASP A 127 3.89 -25.35 -21.30
N VAL A 128 2.89 -26.00 -21.90
CA VAL A 128 1.47 -25.71 -21.66
C VAL A 128 1.01 -26.25 -20.30
N ASP A 129 1.51 -27.42 -19.90
CA ASP A 129 1.12 -28.05 -18.63
C ASP A 129 1.62 -27.23 -17.43
N THR A 130 2.84 -26.69 -17.52
CA THR A 130 3.39 -25.75 -16.54
C THR A 130 2.54 -24.47 -16.46
N LYS A 131 2.12 -23.89 -17.59
CA LYS A 131 1.23 -22.71 -17.62
C LYS A 131 -0.10 -22.96 -16.90
N ILE A 132 -0.71 -24.11 -17.15
CA ILE A 132 -1.99 -24.49 -16.53
C ILE A 132 -1.81 -24.66 -15.02
N THR A 133 -0.76 -25.37 -14.60
CA THR A 133 -0.46 -25.61 -13.17
C THR A 133 -0.19 -24.30 -12.43
N MET A 134 0.59 -23.39 -13.04
CA MET A 134 0.87 -22.07 -12.47
C MET A 134 -0.38 -21.19 -12.42
N GLY A 135 -1.31 -21.34 -13.37
CA GLY A 135 -2.60 -20.66 -13.32
C GLY A 135 -3.47 -21.11 -12.15
N TYR A 136 -3.57 -22.41 -11.89
CA TYR A 136 -4.27 -22.89 -10.70
C TYR A 136 -3.63 -22.39 -9.41
N SER A 137 -2.31 -22.42 -9.32
CA SER A 137 -1.55 -21.89 -8.17
C SER A 137 -1.84 -20.40 -7.96
N MET A 138 -1.81 -19.59 -9.02
CA MET A 138 -2.10 -18.15 -8.96
C MET A 138 -3.51 -17.85 -8.45
N ILE A 139 -4.52 -18.63 -8.88
CA ILE A 139 -5.90 -18.48 -8.39
C ILE A 139 -5.98 -18.78 -6.89
N VAL A 140 -5.37 -19.87 -6.43
CA VAL A 140 -5.36 -20.27 -5.01
C VAL A 140 -4.70 -19.19 -4.15
N PHE A 141 -3.53 -18.69 -4.55
CA PHE A 141 -2.84 -17.64 -3.80
C PHE A 141 -3.60 -16.32 -3.80
N SER A 142 -4.24 -15.96 -4.91
CA SER A 142 -5.10 -14.76 -4.99
C SER A 142 -6.31 -14.88 -4.06
N ALA A 143 -6.96 -16.05 -4.04
CA ALA A 143 -8.09 -16.32 -3.16
C ALA A 143 -7.67 -16.27 -1.68
N LEU A 144 -6.51 -16.84 -1.32
CA LEU A 144 -5.97 -16.79 0.03
C LEU A 144 -5.70 -15.34 0.47
N ASN A 145 -5.02 -14.55 -0.37
CA ASN A 145 -4.75 -13.14 -0.09
C ASN A 145 -6.05 -12.35 0.14
N MET A 146 -7.07 -12.62 -0.68
CA MET A 146 -8.38 -11.98 -0.56
C MET A 146 -9.07 -12.37 0.76
N LEU A 147 -9.07 -13.65 1.13
CA LEU A 147 -9.62 -14.15 2.39
C LEU A 147 -8.92 -13.55 3.61
N LEU A 148 -7.59 -13.44 3.59
CA LEU A 148 -6.82 -12.80 4.67
C LEU A 148 -7.19 -11.33 4.82
N ASN A 149 -7.26 -10.58 3.72
CA ASN A 149 -7.65 -9.18 3.73
C ASN A 149 -9.08 -8.98 4.27
N PHE A 150 -10.03 -9.81 3.81
CA PHE A 150 -11.40 -9.77 4.35
C PHE A 150 -11.46 -10.15 5.83
N GLY A 151 -10.76 -11.20 6.25
CA GLY A 151 -10.73 -11.63 7.65
C GLY A 151 -10.20 -10.52 8.57
N VAL A 152 -9.14 -9.83 8.14
CA VAL A 152 -8.60 -8.68 8.89
C VAL A 152 -9.59 -7.53 8.94
N MET A 153 -10.21 -7.17 7.81
CA MET A 153 -11.19 -6.09 7.75
C MET A 153 -12.37 -6.36 8.69
N ILE A 154 -12.90 -7.59 8.70
CA ILE A 154 -13.98 -8.02 9.59
C ILE A 154 -13.53 -7.91 11.05
N TYR A 155 -12.32 -8.38 11.38
CA TYR A 155 -11.78 -8.30 12.74
C TYR A 155 -11.67 -6.85 13.24
N VAL A 156 -11.12 -5.96 12.41
CA VAL A 156 -10.97 -4.54 12.75
C VAL A 156 -12.33 -3.87 12.91
N SER A 157 -13.27 -4.12 11.99
CA SER A 157 -14.64 -3.60 12.06
C SER A 157 -15.37 -4.06 13.32
N TYR A 158 -15.27 -5.36 13.66
CA TYR A 158 -15.86 -5.90 14.88
C TYR A 158 -15.29 -5.26 16.15
N ARG A 159 -13.96 -5.12 16.23
CA ARG A 159 -13.30 -4.47 17.36
C ARG A 159 -13.77 -3.02 17.51
N HIS A 160 -13.84 -2.27 16.40
CA HIS A 160 -14.26 -0.88 16.40
C HIS A 160 -15.70 -0.73 16.91
N THR A 161 -16.63 -1.50 16.36
CA THR A 161 -18.04 -1.50 16.79
C THR A 161 -18.18 -1.85 18.27
N ARG A 162 -17.44 -2.86 18.75
CA ARG A 162 -17.49 -3.25 20.17
C ARG A 162 -17.01 -2.14 21.10
N LEU A 163 -15.94 -1.44 20.73
CA LEU A 163 -15.40 -0.33 21.54
C LEU A 163 -16.34 0.87 21.54
N SER A 164 -16.95 1.21 20.40
CA SER A 164 -17.94 2.29 20.32
C SER A 164 -19.16 2.02 21.21
N LEU A 165 -19.68 0.79 21.19
CA LEU A 165 -20.77 0.39 22.09
C LEU A 165 -20.38 0.52 23.57
N GLN A 166 -19.18 0.07 23.95
CA GLN A 166 -18.71 0.18 25.33
C GLN A 166 -18.62 1.65 25.81
N LYS A 167 -18.18 2.56 24.92
CA LYS A 167 -18.14 4.00 25.22
C LYS A 167 -19.53 4.58 25.43
N GLU A 168 -20.50 4.24 24.57
CA GLU A 168 -21.89 4.70 24.73
C GLU A 168 -22.53 4.21 26.03
N PHE A 169 -22.33 2.94 26.40
CA PHE A 169 -22.83 2.41 27.67
C PHE A 169 -22.16 3.08 28.89
N ALA A 170 -20.87 3.43 28.80
CA ALA A 170 -20.18 4.14 29.88
C ALA A 170 -20.71 5.58 30.06
N MET A 171 -20.97 6.30 28.96
CA MET A 171 -21.53 7.66 29.01
C MET A 171 -22.94 7.69 29.59
N LYS A 172 -23.81 6.74 29.18
CA LYS A 172 -25.17 6.61 29.74
C LYS A 172 -25.22 6.28 31.23
N LYS A 173 -24.14 5.74 31.81
CA LYS A 173 -24.07 5.44 33.25
C LYS A 173 -23.68 6.66 34.10
N GLN A 174 -23.10 7.70 33.48
CA GLN A 174 -22.69 8.94 34.15
C GLN A 174 -23.75 10.05 34.11
N THR A 175 -24.81 9.89 33.30
CA THR A 175 -25.97 10.79 33.22
C THR A 175 -27.10 10.27 34.09
#